data_AF-A0A3G0TLH3-F1
#
_entry.id   AF-A0A3G0TLH3-F1
#
_cell.length_a   1.000
_cell.length_b   1.000
_cell.length_c   1.000
_cell.angle_alpha   90.00
_cell.angle_beta   90.00
_cell.angle_gamma   90.00
#
_symmetry.space_group_name_H-M   'P 1'
#
loop_
_entity.id
_entity.type
_entity.pdbx_description
1 polymer ?
#
loop_
_entity_poly.entity_id
_entity_poly.type
_entity_poly.pdbx_seq_one_letter_code
_entity_poly.pdbx_strand_id
1 'polypeptide(L)'
;MMKALVLLGFLSIWSSGLAYTPAEMTEAVCSVPDKYLLRYISCVIERSPRIFQKAADVLHKCVDSVYENEGKLDSILIYGCQEDVSHDSEVKAFIFFQIFYIL
;
A
#
# COMPACT_ATOMS: atom_id res chain seq x y z
N MET A 1 -1.03 -25.38 19.65
CA MET A 1 -1.51 -26.04 18.41
C MET A 1 -2.79 -25.40 17.85
N MET A 2 -3.89 -25.24 18.62
CA MET A 2 -5.15 -24.62 18.13
C MET A 2 -5.00 -23.21 17.55
N LYS A 3 -4.19 -22.34 18.15
CA LYS A 3 -4.01 -20.95 17.68
C LYS A 3 -3.41 -20.85 16.28
N ALA A 4 -2.50 -21.75 15.93
CA ALA A 4 -1.88 -21.79 14.62
C ALA A 4 -2.87 -22.25 13.54
N LEU A 5 -3.76 -23.18 13.87
CA LEU A 5 -4.83 -23.64 12.96
C LEU A 5 -5.84 -22.53 12.67
N VAL A 6 -6.21 -21.73 13.68
CA VAL A 6 -7.13 -20.59 13.51
C VAL A 6 -6.48 -19.50 12.65
N LEU A 7 -5.20 -19.19 12.87
CA LEU A 7 -4.44 -18.24 12.05
C LEU A 7 -4.30 -18.72 10.60
N LEU A 8 -3.99 -20.00 10.39
CA LEU A 8 -3.91 -20.60 9.05
C LEU A 8 -5.28 -20.61 8.36
N GLY A 9 -6.36 -20.90 9.09
CA GLY A 9 -7.73 -20.80 8.57
C GLY A 9 -8.07 -19.39 8.12
N PHE A 10 -7.80 -18.39 8.95
CA PHE A 10 -8.03 -16.98 8.62
C PHE A 10 -7.20 -16.53 7.41
N LEU A 11 -5.93 -16.90 7.35
CA LEU A 11 -5.05 -16.62 6.21
C LEU A 11 -5.48 -17.37 4.94
N SER A 12 -6.07 -18.56 5.05
CA SER A 12 -6.58 -19.33 3.91
C SER A 12 -7.86 -18.73 3.32
N ILE A 13 -8.70 -18.13 4.16
CA ILE A 13 -9.90 -17.37 3.75
C ILE A 13 -9.47 -16.03 3.13
N TRP A 14 -8.43 -15.39 3.67
CA TRP A 14 -7.89 -14.15 3.11
C TRP A 14 -7.19 -14.35 1.76
N SER A 15 -6.55 -15.51 1.54
CA SER A 15 -5.79 -15.81 0.32
C SER A 15 -6.58 -16.53 -0.76
N SER A 16 -7.80 -17.01 -0.46
CA SER A 16 -8.72 -17.47 -1.50
C SER A 16 -9.31 -16.24 -2.18
N GLY A 17 -8.67 -15.81 -3.28
CA GLY A 17 -9.05 -14.67 -4.12
C GLY A 17 -10.44 -14.73 -4.78
N LEU A 18 -11.36 -15.51 -4.22
CA LEU A 18 -12.77 -15.63 -4.59
C LEU A 18 -13.72 -15.03 -3.52
N ALA A 19 -13.23 -14.63 -2.35
CA ALA A 19 -14.08 -14.08 -1.28
C ALA A 19 -14.30 -12.56 -1.39
N TYR A 20 -13.34 -11.82 -1.95
CA TYR A 20 -13.39 -10.36 -2.08
C TYR A 20 -12.85 -9.94 -3.45
N THR A 21 -13.53 -8.99 -4.09
CA THR A 21 -13.01 -8.26 -5.24
C THR A 21 -11.86 -7.33 -4.80
N PRO A 22 -10.96 -6.92 -5.71
CA PRO A 22 -9.91 -5.95 -5.39
C PRO A 22 -10.46 -4.65 -4.78
N ALA A 23 -11.62 -4.19 -5.26
CA ALA A 23 -12.30 -3.01 -4.72
C ALA A 23 -12.75 -3.22 -3.27
N GLU A 24 -13.41 -4.34 -2.97
CA GLU A 24 -13.83 -4.67 -1.60
C GLU A 24 -12.64 -4.87 -0.66
N MET A 25 -11.53 -5.41 -1.16
CA MET A 25 -10.30 -5.54 -0.37
C MET A 25 -9.69 -4.17 -0.05
N THR A 26 -9.64 -3.26 -1.03
CA THR A 26 -9.20 -1.88 -0.81
C THR A 26 -10.12 -1.17 0.17
N GLU A 27 -11.43 -1.26 0.00
CA GLU A 27 -12.42 -0.66 0.91
C GLU A 27 -12.26 -1.21 2.34
N ALA A 28 -12.09 -2.53 2.49
CA ALA A 28 -11.86 -3.15 3.79
C ALA A 28 -10.56 -2.66 4.45
N VAL A 29 -9.47 -2.56 3.70
CA VAL A 29 -8.18 -2.06 4.21
C VAL A 29 -8.31 -0.58 4.59
N CYS A 30 -8.91 0.24 3.74
CA CYS A 30 -9.04 1.69 3.92
C CYS A 30 -10.11 2.08 4.95
N SER A 31 -10.96 1.14 5.39
CA SER A 31 -11.85 1.32 6.55
C SER A 31 -11.13 1.28 7.90
N VAL A 32 -9.88 0.79 7.93
CA VAL A 32 -9.08 0.72 9.16
C VAL A 32 -8.58 2.12 9.52
N PRO A 33 -8.62 2.55 10.80
CA PRO A 33 -8.14 3.87 11.17
C PRO A 33 -6.65 4.10 10.81
N ASP A 34 -6.35 5.25 10.22
CA ASP A 34 -5.04 5.61 9.66
C ASP A 34 -3.87 5.33 10.60
N LYS A 35 -4.03 5.61 11.90
CA LYS A 35 -3.02 5.33 12.92
C LYS A 35 -2.50 3.89 12.89
N TYR A 36 -3.37 2.92 12.63
CA TYR A 36 -3.00 1.51 12.54
C TYR A 36 -2.41 1.16 11.18
N LEU A 37 -2.95 1.73 10.10
CA LEU A 37 -2.44 1.54 8.74
C LEU A 37 -1.04 2.12 8.57
N LEU A 38 -0.79 3.36 9.01
CA LEU A 38 0.52 3.99 8.96
C LEU A 38 1.57 3.16 9.70
N ARG A 39 1.22 2.60 10.87
CA ARG A 39 2.12 1.70 11.62
C ARG A 39 2.38 0.40 10.86
N TYR A 40 1.35 -0.17 10.25
CA TYR A 40 1.49 -1.37 9.42
C TYR A 40 2.41 -1.11 8.22
N ILE A 41 2.16 -0.04 7.47
CA ILE A 41 2.94 0.38 6.30
C ILE A 41 4.41 0.61 6.70
N SER A 42 4.67 1.33 7.80
CA SER A 42 6.04 1.52 8.33
C SER A 42 6.74 0.20 8.59
N CYS A 43 6.07 -0.73 9.29
CA CYS A 43 6.63 -2.05 9.59
C CYS A 43 6.92 -2.87 8.32
N VAL A 44 6.03 -2.80 7.32
CA VAL A 44 6.20 -3.52 6.05
C VAL A 44 7.40 -2.96 5.29
N ILE A 45 7.51 -1.65 5.16
CA ILE A 45 8.61 -0.99 4.43
C ILE A 45 9.95 -1.28 5.11
N GLU A 46 10.04 -1.08 6.42
CA GLU A 46 11.28 -1.29 7.18
C GLU A 46 11.81 -2.72 7.07
N ARG A 47 10.89 -3.71 7.04
CA ARG A 47 11.24 -5.13 6.93
C ARG A 47 11.38 -5.62 5.50
N SER A 48 10.97 -4.82 4.53
CA SER A 48 11.07 -5.18 3.12
C SER A 48 12.51 -5.07 2.60
N PRO A 49 12.88 -5.86 1.57
CA PRO A 49 14.13 -5.69 0.86
C PRO A 49 14.33 -4.24 0.36
N ARG A 50 15.59 -3.80 0.25
CA ARG A 50 15.95 -2.43 -0.16
C ARG A 50 15.24 -1.93 -1.42
N ILE A 51 14.92 -2.82 -2.36
CA ILE A 51 14.19 -2.48 -3.59
C ILE A 51 12.79 -1.93 -3.29
N PHE A 52 12.07 -2.52 -2.34
CA PHE A 52 10.74 -2.05 -1.93
C PHE A 52 10.81 -0.76 -1.12
N GLN A 53 11.86 -0.58 -0.32
CA GLN A 53 12.10 0.69 0.38
C GLN A 53 12.29 1.85 -0.62
N LYS A 54 13.07 1.62 -1.68
CA LYS A 54 13.27 2.57 -2.78
C LYS A 54 11.99 2.80 -3.60
N ALA A 55 11.23 1.74 -3.88
CA ALA A 55 9.94 1.88 -4.56
C ALA A 55 8.98 2.76 -3.75
N ALA A 56 8.96 2.59 -2.43
CA ALA A 56 8.20 3.45 -1.53
C ALA A 56 8.72 4.90 -1.51
N ASP A 57 10.03 5.14 -1.63
CA ASP A 57 10.58 6.50 -1.76
C ASP A 57 10.14 7.16 -3.08
N VAL A 58 10.10 6.39 -4.17
CA VAL A 58 9.61 6.87 -5.45
C VAL A 58 8.13 7.20 -5.39
N LEU A 59 7.32 6.29 -4.85
CA LEU A 59 5.90 6.53 -4.69
C LEU A 59 5.64 7.83 -3.94
N HIS A 60 6.31 8.01 -2.79
CA HIS A 60 6.22 9.25 -2.02
C HIS A 60 6.58 10.48 -2.85
N LYS A 61 7.72 10.48 -3.54
CA LYS A 61 8.12 11.62 -4.39
C LYS A 61 7.10 11.93 -5.50
N CYS A 62 6.48 10.91 -6.07
CA CYS A 62 5.51 11.09 -7.14
C CYS A 62 4.22 11.71 -6.60
N VAL A 63 3.72 11.18 -5.49
CA VAL A 63 2.50 11.67 -4.86
C VAL A 63 2.71 13.07 -4.29
N ASP A 64 3.83 13.32 -3.60
CA ASP A 64 4.19 14.60 -3.00
C ASP A 64 4.39 15.73 -4.02
N SER A 65 4.68 15.38 -5.28
CA SER A 65 4.80 16.38 -6.35
C SER A 65 3.45 16.95 -6.83
N VAL A 66 2.34 16.28 -6.50
CA VAL A 66 0.98 16.64 -6.98
C VAL A 66 0.00 16.87 -5.83
N TYR A 67 0.11 16.09 -4.74
CA TYR A 67 -0.81 16.08 -3.61
C TYR A 67 -0.11 16.43 -2.30
N GLU A 68 -0.73 17.31 -1.50
CA GLU A 68 -0.29 17.58 -0.13
C GLU A 68 -0.45 16.33 0.73
N ASN A 69 0.57 16.03 1.54
CA ASN A 69 0.61 14.88 2.43
C ASN A 69 1.54 15.14 3.62
N GLU A 70 1.41 14.34 4.69
CA GLU A 70 2.22 14.48 5.92
C GLU A 70 3.54 13.69 5.87
N GLY A 71 3.95 13.22 4.69
CA GLY A 71 5.21 12.53 4.44
C GLY A 71 5.03 11.12 3.87
N LYS A 72 6.14 10.38 3.79
CA LYS A 72 6.23 9.10 3.05
C LYS A 72 5.12 8.09 3.35
N LEU A 73 4.78 7.88 4.61
CA LEU A 73 3.76 6.89 4.99
C LEU A 73 2.36 7.35 4.57
N ASP A 74 2.10 8.64 4.68
CA ASP A 74 0.84 9.25 4.29
C ASP A 74 0.67 9.22 2.76
N SER A 75 1.71 9.56 1.99
CA SER A 75 1.69 9.40 0.53
C SER A 75 1.32 7.99 0.06
N ILE A 76 1.82 6.97 0.77
CA ILE A 76 1.51 5.56 0.45
C ILE A 76 0.06 5.23 0.81
N LEU A 77 -0.42 5.77 1.93
CA LEU A 77 -1.79 5.59 2.37
C LEU A 77 -2.77 6.25 1.39
N ILE A 78 -2.58 7.52 1.04
CA ILE A 78 -3.48 8.24 0.12
C ILE A 78 -3.43 7.65 -1.28
N TYR A 79 -2.26 7.21 -1.76
CA TYR A 79 -2.19 6.49 -3.03
C TYR A 79 -2.89 5.13 -2.99
N GLY A 80 -2.90 4.45 -1.84
CA GLY A 80 -3.58 3.16 -1.70
C GLY A 80 -5.08 3.26 -1.51
N CYS A 81 -5.56 4.37 -0.91
CA CYS A 81 -6.93 4.50 -0.43
C CYS A 81 -7.75 5.59 -1.11
N GLN A 82 -7.13 6.56 -1.77
CA GLN A 82 -7.82 7.61 -2.49
C GLN A 82 -7.75 7.33 -4.01
N GLU A 83 -8.92 7.14 -4.61
CA GLU A 83 -9.01 6.74 -6.02
C GLU A 83 -8.52 7.83 -6.97
N ASP A 84 -8.70 9.11 -6.62
CA ASP A 84 -8.19 10.27 -7.34
C ASP A 84 -6.66 10.25 -7.42
N VAL A 85 -5.97 10.04 -6.30
CA VAL A 85 -4.50 9.98 -6.27
C VAL A 85 -3.98 8.77 -7.05
N SER A 86 -4.61 7.61 -6.88
CA SER A 86 -4.20 6.38 -7.58
C SER A 86 -4.54 6.38 -9.07
N HIS A 87 -5.56 7.12 -9.50
CA HIS A 87 -5.95 7.25 -10.91
C HIS A 87 -5.36 8.46 -11.62
N ASP A 88 -4.69 9.33 -10.88
CA ASP A 88 -3.98 10.47 -11.42
C ASP A 88 -2.94 10.04 -12.46
N SER A 89 -3.07 10.59 -13.67
CA SER A 89 -2.20 10.25 -14.80
C SER A 89 -0.76 10.73 -14.61
N GLU A 90 -0.55 11.86 -13.92
CA GLU A 90 0.77 12.40 -13.66
C GLU A 90 1.50 11.54 -12.64
N VAL A 91 0.83 11.20 -11.54
CA VAL A 91 1.37 10.30 -10.51
C VAL A 91 1.71 8.93 -11.10
N LYS A 92 0.79 8.34 -11.88
CA LYS A 92 1.03 7.05 -12.56
C LYS A 92 2.19 7.09 -13.53
N ALA A 93 2.27 8.11 -14.37
CA ALA A 93 3.35 8.26 -15.34
C ALA A 93 4.70 8.41 -14.64
N PHE A 94 4.75 9.20 -13.56
CA PHE A 94 5.96 9.41 -12.78
C PHE A 94 6.42 8.12 -12.10
N ILE A 95 5.51 7.39 -11.44
CA ILE A 95 5.82 6.09 -10.82
C ILE A 95 6.37 5.11 -11.87
N PHE A 96 5.68 4.99 -13.01
CA PHE A 96 6.09 4.08 -14.07
C PHE A 96 7.49 4.39 -14.59
N PHE A 97 7.77 5.67 -14.87
CA PHE A 97 9.08 6.11 -15.33
C PHE A 97 10.17 5.81 -14.30
N GLN A 98 9.97 6.17 -13.04
CA GLN A 98 10.96 6.00 -11.99
C GLN A 98 11.22 4.55 -11.60
N ILE A 99 10.20 3.69 -11.53
CA ILE A 99 10.37 2.27 -11.20
C ILE A 99 11.27 1.57 -12.23
N PHE A 100 11.16 1.95 -13.52
CA PHE A 100 12.03 1.46 -14.58
C PHE A 100 13.52 1.79 -14.37
N TYR A 101 13.85 2.84 -13.61
CA TYR A 101 15.24 3.19 -13.29
C TYR A 101 15.80 2.49 -12.04
N ILE A 102 14.94 1.83 -11.25
CA ILE A 102 15.34 1.19 -9.99
C ILE A 102 15.42 -0.34 -10.13
N LEU A 103 14.72 -0.93 -11.10
CA LEU A 103 14.85 -2.32 -11.52
C LEU A 103 16.07 -2.53 -12.43
#